data_AF-A0A3D5DSU6-F1
#
_entry.id   AF-A0A3D5DSU6-F1
#
_cell.length_a   1.000
_cell.length_b   1.000
_cell.length_c   1.000
_cell.angle_alpha   90.00
_cell.angle_beta   90.00
_cell.angle_gamma   90.00
#
_symmetry.space_group_name_H-M   'P 1'
#
loop_
_entity.id
_entity.type
_entity.pdbx_description
1 polymer ?
#
loop_
_entity_poly.entity_id
_entity_poly.type
_entity_poly.pdbx_seq_one_letter_code
_entity_poly.pdbx_strand_id
1 'polypeptide(L)'
;MRLALDLPARGSGEGVTRWVKVTAYGLLATRTAESVGKGDRVTVIADDMIAEAWTATGSGEPRARVTLRAREIAASMAFDSLRTSYAARKAARKAARAAATGQDSDLAAGEQAEVRVLRGVTTT
;
A
#
# COMPACT_ATOMS: atom_id res chain seq x y z
N MET A 1 -7.21 -6.84 -6.18
CA MET A 1 -6.91 -8.06 -5.39
C MET A 1 -8.14 -8.49 -4.59
N ARG A 2 -8.13 -9.69 -3.97
CA ARG A 2 -9.15 -10.11 -2.99
C ARG A 2 -8.49 -10.33 -1.64
N LEU A 3 -9.04 -9.70 -0.61
CA LEU A 3 -8.55 -9.81 0.77
C LEU A 3 -9.41 -10.82 1.52
N ALA A 4 -8.76 -11.75 2.22
CA ALA A 4 -9.39 -12.60 3.21
C ALA A 4 -9.40 -11.86 4.55
N LEU A 5 -10.59 -11.62 5.09
CA LEU A 5 -10.80 -11.03 6.40
C LEU A 5 -11.32 -12.10 7.33
N ASP A 6 -10.57 -12.41 8.38
CA ASP A 6 -11.10 -13.22 9.47
C ASP A 6 -11.97 -12.33 10.36
N LEU A 7 -13.27 -12.61 10.37
CA LEU A 7 -14.24 -11.86 11.16
C LEU A 7 -14.61 -12.66 12.41
N PRO A 8 -14.37 -12.12 13.62
CA PRO A 8 -14.81 -12.79 14.83
C PRO A 8 -16.33 -12.95 14.84
N ALA A 9 -16.81 -14.01 15.49
CA ALA A 9 -18.24 -14.19 15.71
C ALA A 9 -18.81 -13.00 16.49
N ARG A 10 -20.00 -12.54 16.11
CA ARG A 10 -20.72 -11.46 16.82
C ARG A 10 -21.42 -11.94 18.11
N GLY A 11 -21.13 -13.16 18.56
CA GLY A 11 -21.75 -13.86 19.69
C GLY A 11 -21.03 -15.17 19.97
N SER A 12 -21.71 -16.19 20.49
CA SER A 12 -21.13 -17.53 20.65
C SER A 12 -20.97 -18.22 19.30
N GLY A 13 -19.75 -18.65 18.95
CA GLY A 13 -19.48 -19.42 17.73
C GLY A 13 -18.10 -19.18 17.14
N GLU A 14 -17.82 -19.83 16.02
CA GLU A 14 -16.57 -19.67 15.26
C GLU A 14 -16.65 -18.43 14.34
N GLY A 15 -15.50 -17.76 14.16
CA GLY A 15 -15.36 -16.68 13.18
C GLY A 15 -15.58 -17.17 11.75
N VAL A 16 -15.75 -16.23 10.82
CA VAL A 16 -15.89 -16.56 9.39
C VAL A 16 -14.92 -15.76 8.55
N THR A 17 -14.26 -16.43 7.61
CA THR A 17 -13.48 -15.73 6.59
C THR A 17 -14.41 -15.09 5.55
N ARG A 18 -14.31 -13.78 5.37
CA ARG A 18 -14.99 -13.03 4.30
C ARG A 18 -13.99 -12.56 3.27
N TRP A 19 -14.36 -12.74 2.01
CA TRP A 19 -13.54 -12.31 0.88
C TRP A 19 -14.04 -10.96 0.36
N VAL A 20 -13.21 -9.93 0.44
CA VAL A 20 -13.54 -8.58 0.00
C VAL A 20 -12.70 -8.21 -1.22
N LYS A 21 -13.34 -7.70 -2.28
CA LYS A 21 -12.60 -7.18 -3.44
C LYS A 21 -12.02 -5.82 -3.08
N VAL A 22 -10.72 -5.66 -3.28
CA VAL A 22 -10.00 -4.40 -3.08
C VAL A 22 -9.47 -3.91 -4.43
N THR A 23 -9.79 -2.66 -4.74
CA THR A 23 -9.34 -1.98 -5.96
C THR A 23 -8.47 -0.79 -5.58
N ALA A 24 -7.31 -0.69 -6.22
CA ALA A 24 -6.40 0.45 -6.12
C ALA A 24 -6.17 1.00 -7.54
N TYR A 25 -5.73 2.26 -7.63
CA TYR A 25 -5.53 2.94 -8.91
C TYR A 25 -4.16 3.63 -8.98
N GLY A 26 -3.75 3.97 -10.20
CA GLY A 26 -2.51 4.71 -10.47
C GLY A 26 -1.27 4.03 -9.89
N LEU A 27 -0.37 4.83 -9.33
CA LEU A 27 0.91 4.35 -8.82
C LEU A 27 0.78 3.35 -7.66
N LEU A 28 -0.28 3.47 -6.85
CA LEU A 28 -0.56 2.49 -5.80
C LEU A 28 -0.81 1.12 -6.40
N ALA A 29 -1.65 1.04 -7.45
CA ALA A 29 -1.95 -0.22 -8.12
C ALA A 29 -0.69 -0.89 -8.68
N THR A 30 0.17 -0.13 -9.37
CA THR A 30 1.44 -0.64 -9.91
C THR A 30 2.35 -1.18 -8.81
N ARG A 31 2.59 -0.39 -7.76
CA ARG A 31 3.46 -0.81 -6.65
C ARG A 31 2.91 -2.01 -5.89
N THR A 32 1.60 -2.07 -5.69
CA THR A 32 0.96 -3.23 -5.05
C THR A 32 1.13 -4.47 -5.91
N ALA A 33 0.93 -4.38 -7.23
CA ALA A 33 1.09 -5.52 -8.13
C ALA A 33 2.55 -6.04 -8.16
N GLU A 34 3.54 -5.16 -8.01
CA GLU A 34 4.96 -5.51 -7.95
C GLU A 34 5.39 -6.08 -6.58
N SER A 35 4.70 -5.70 -5.50
CA SER A 35 5.19 -5.92 -4.13
C SER A 35 4.38 -6.93 -3.32
N VAL A 36 3.14 -7.24 -3.71
CA VAL A 36 2.22 -8.09 -2.94
C VAL A 36 1.87 -9.33 -3.74
N GLY A 37 2.20 -10.50 -3.16
CA GLY A 37 1.89 -11.82 -3.67
C GLY A 37 0.62 -12.45 -3.08
N LYS A 38 0.27 -13.62 -3.59
CA LYS A 38 -0.80 -14.44 -3.01
C LYS A 38 -0.35 -14.97 -1.64
N GLY A 39 -1.16 -14.73 -0.62
CA GLY A 39 -0.90 -15.20 0.75
C GLY A 39 -0.33 -14.13 1.67
N ASP A 40 0.19 -13.04 1.12
CA ASP A 40 0.75 -11.94 1.89
C ASP A 40 -0.29 -11.32 2.81
N ARG A 41 0.09 -11.12 4.07
CA ARG A 41 -0.73 -10.35 5.00
C ARG A 41 -0.59 -8.88 4.69
N VAL A 42 -1.71 -8.20 4.46
CA VAL A 42 -1.74 -6.77 4.15
C VAL A 42 -2.71 -6.02 5.06
N THR A 43 -2.41 -4.75 5.30
CA THR A 43 -3.32 -3.75 5.86
C THR A 43 -3.82 -2.86 4.73
N VAL A 44 -5.12 -2.62 4.67
CA VAL A 44 -5.74 -1.76 3.66
C VAL A 44 -6.49 -0.64 4.37
N ILE A 45 -6.19 0.60 3.99
CA ILE A 45 -7.01 1.76 4.35
C ILE A 45 -7.79 2.16 3.11
N ALA A 46 -9.11 2.23 3.24
CA ALA A 46 -10.01 2.54 2.14
C ALA A 46 -10.77 3.84 2.43
N ASP A 47 -10.96 4.66 1.39
CA ASP A 47 -11.81 5.85 1.49
C ASP A 47 -13.28 5.47 1.29
N ASP A 48 -13.54 4.55 0.36
CA ASP A 48 -14.88 4.12 0.00
C ASP A 48 -15.09 2.62 0.27
N MET A 49 -16.20 2.31 0.94
CA MET A 49 -16.78 0.98 1.01
C MET A 49 -18.07 0.95 0.17
N ILE A 50 -18.05 0.19 -0.92
CA ILE A 50 -19.15 0.13 -1.88
C ILE A 50 -19.86 -1.20 -1.69
N ALA A 51 -21.14 -1.12 -1.30
CA ALA A 51 -22.06 -2.25 -1.33
C ALA A 51 -22.85 -2.23 -2.64
N GLU A 52 -22.85 -3.34 -3.36
CA GLU A 52 -23.55 -3.48 -4.63
C GLU A 52 -24.44 -4.71 -4.58
N ALA A 53 -25.68 -4.56 -5.04
CA ALA A 53 -26.64 -5.63 -5.22
C ALA A 53 -27.10 -5.65 -6.67
N TRP A 54 -27.22 -6.85 -7.25
CA TRP A 54 -27.65 -7.03 -8.63
C TRP A 54 -28.34 -8.38 -8.79
N THR A 55 -29.12 -8.51 -9.85
CA THR A 55 -29.75 -9.78 -10.24
C THR A 55 -28.82 -10.52 -11.19
N ALA A 56 -28.52 -11.79 -10.92
CA ALA A 56 -27.65 -12.59 -11.78
C ALA A 56 -28.28 -12.79 -13.17
N THR A 57 -27.55 -12.40 -14.21
CA THR A 57 -27.95 -12.65 -15.59
C THR A 57 -28.07 -14.15 -15.83
N GLY A 58 -29.23 -14.61 -16.31
CA GLY A 58 -29.53 -16.03 -16.57
C GLY A 58 -30.37 -16.69 -15.48
N SER A 59 -29.96 -16.65 -14.21
CA SER A 59 -30.71 -17.32 -13.12
C SER A 59 -31.74 -16.44 -12.43
N GLY A 60 -31.64 -15.11 -12.53
CA GLY A 60 -32.55 -14.19 -11.83
C GLY A 60 -32.32 -14.12 -10.31
N GLU A 61 -31.30 -14.81 -9.78
CA GLU A 61 -31.04 -14.83 -8.35
C GLU A 61 -30.45 -13.50 -7.84
N PRO A 62 -30.88 -12.99 -6.67
CA PRO A 62 -30.29 -11.81 -6.07
C PRO A 62 -28.85 -12.11 -5.64
N ARG A 63 -27.95 -11.19 -5.96
CA ARG A 63 -26.53 -11.24 -5.59
C ARG A 63 -26.16 -9.92 -4.93
N ALA A 64 -25.16 -9.99 -4.03
CA ALA A 64 -24.59 -8.82 -3.41
C ALA A 64 -23.10 -9.02 -3.17
N ARG A 65 -22.36 -7.91 -3.13
CA ARG A 65 -20.94 -7.88 -2.75
C ARG A 65 -20.60 -6.58 -2.05
N VAL A 66 -19.52 -6.63 -1.29
CA VAL A 66 -18.82 -5.45 -0.78
C VAL A 66 -17.48 -5.34 -1.48
N THR A 67 -17.13 -4.12 -1.88
CA THR A 67 -15.81 -3.79 -2.43
C THR A 67 -15.23 -2.58 -1.72
N LEU A 68 -13.90 -2.51 -1.67
CA LEU A 68 -13.16 -1.40 -1.08
C LEU A 68 -12.34 -0.70 -2.14
N ARG A 69 -12.35 0.64 -2.13
CA ARG A 69 -11.39 1.46 -2.86
C ARG A 69 -10.25 1.84 -1.92
N ALA A 70 -9.08 1.27 -2.15
CA ALA A 70 -7.92 1.50 -1.30
C ALA A 70 -7.31 2.88 -1.54
N ARG A 71 -7.13 3.63 -0.45
CA ARG A 71 -6.26 4.80 -0.38
C ARG A 71 -4.81 4.39 -0.10
N GLU A 72 -4.63 3.37 0.74
CA GLU A 72 -3.33 2.83 1.10
C GLU A 72 -3.38 1.30 1.22
N ILE A 73 -2.27 0.66 0.87
CA ILE A 73 -2.04 -0.78 1.05
C ILE A 73 -0.62 -0.95 1.58
N ALA A 74 -0.48 -1.64 2.71
CA ALA A 74 0.81 -1.93 3.34
C ALA A 74 0.95 -3.42 3.64
N ALA A 75 2.08 -4.02 3.28
CA ALA A 75 2.43 -5.37 3.72
C ALA A 75 2.65 -5.35 5.25
N SER A 76 2.06 -6.33 5.93
CA SER A 76 2.06 -6.43 7.39
C SER A 76 3.26 -7.22 7.86
N MET A 77 4.03 -6.65 8.78
CA MET A 77 5.15 -7.33 9.43
C MET A 77 4.74 -8.14 10.68
N ALA A 78 3.43 -8.37 10.88
CA ALA A 78 2.95 -9.06 12.07
C ALA A 78 3.50 -10.50 12.19
N PHE A 79 3.79 -11.14 11.05
CA PHE A 79 4.27 -12.54 10.99
C PHE A 79 5.41 -12.73 9.99
N ASP A 80 5.91 -11.66 9.38
CA ASP A 80 6.99 -11.72 8.41
C ASP A 80 7.85 -10.45 8.50
N SER A 81 9.04 -10.49 7.92
CA SER A 81 9.95 -9.35 7.81
C SER A 81 9.87 -8.71 6.44
N LEU A 82 10.16 -7.41 6.34
CA LEU A 82 10.15 -6.71 5.06
C LEU A 82 11.36 -5.77 4.93
N ARG A 83 11.94 -5.72 3.73
CA ARG A 83 13.01 -4.78 3.39
C ARG A 83 12.46 -3.68 2.50
N THR A 84 12.42 -2.45 3.02
CA THR A 84 12.13 -1.27 2.20
C THR A 84 13.43 -0.57 1.83
N SER A 85 13.54 -0.09 0.59
CA SER A 85 14.73 0.62 0.09
C SER A 85 14.42 2.06 -0.31
N TYR A 86 13.42 2.70 0.31
CA TYR A 86 13.02 4.06 -0.08
C TYR A 86 14.16 5.07 0.05
N ALA A 87 14.87 5.07 1.18
CA ALA A 87 16.03 5.95 1.39
C ALA A 87 17.13 5.72 0.34
N ALA A 88 17.46 4.46 0.05
CA ALA A 88 18.43 4.11 -0.99
C ALA A 88 17.97 4.55 -2.39
N ARG A 89 16.71 4.31 -2.75
CA ARG A 89 16.14 4.76 -4.04
C ARG A 89 16.09 6.28 -4.14
N LYS A 90 15.78 6.98 -3.04
CA LYS A 90 15.79 8.45 -2.97
C LYS A 90 17.21 8.98 -3.15
N ALA A 91 18.19 8.39 -2.45
CA ALA A 91 19.61 8.73 -2.59
C ALA A 91 20.13 8.48 -4.02
N ALA A 92 19.77 7.35 -4.64
CA ALA A 92 20.14 7.03 -6.02
C ALA A 92 19.53 8.02 -7.03
N ARG A 93 18.24 8.35 -6.91
CA ARG A 93 17.59 9.37 -7.75
C ARG A 93 18.24 10.74 -7.59
N LYS A 94 18.61 11.08 -6.36
CA LYS A 94 19.31 12.32 -6.05
C LYS A 94 20.70 12.36 -6.67
N ALA A 95 21.48 11.29 -6.56
CA ALA A 95 22.80 11.18 -7.19
C ALA A 95 22.71 11.27 -8.72
N ALA A 96 21.72 10.60 -9.32
CA ALA A 96 21.44 10.69 -10.75
C ALA A 96 21.07 12.12 -11.19
N ARG A 97 20.28 12.85 -10.38
CA ARG A 97 19.95 14.26 -10.63
C ARG A 97 21.18 15.15 -10.51
N ALA A 98 21.97 15.01 -9.46
CA ALA A 98 23.20 15.79 -9.27
C ALA A 98 24.21 15.57 -10.42
N ALA A 99 24.33 14.33 -10.91
CA ALA A 99 25.15 14.02 -12.08
C ALA A 99 24.63 14.66 -13.38
N ALA A 100 23.31 14.93 -13.48
CA ALA A 100 22.69 15.54 -14.66
C ALA A 100 22.70 17.08 -14.64
N THR A 101 22.58 17.72 -13.46
CA THR A 101 22.51 19.19 -13.33
C THR A 101 23.80 19.85 -12.82
N GLY A 102 24.77 19.09 -12.30
CA GLY A 102 26.10 19.60 -11.95
C GLY A 102 26.20 20.47 -10.68
N GLN A 103 25.11 20.75 -9.95
CA GLN A 103 25.14 21.53 -8.71
C GLN A 103 24.18 21.00 -7.63
N ASP A 104 24.70 20.86 -6.40
CA ASP A 104 23.95 20.50 -5.16
C ASP A 104 23.14 21.70 -4.60
N SER A 105 23.36 22.92 -5.11
CA SER A 105 22.74 24.17 -4.64
C SER A 105 21.27 24.35 -5.04
N ASP A 106 20.79 23.57 -6.00
CA ASP A 106 19.42 23.67 -6.53
C ASP A 106 18.38 22.88 -5.71
N LEU A 107 18.81 22.28 -4.59
CA LEU A 107 17.93 21.54 -3.70
C LEU A 107 17.16 22.49 -2.78
N ALA A 108 15.89 22.20 -2.53
CA ALA A 108 15.11 22.95 -1.55
C ALA A 108 15.73 22.83 -0.15
N ALA A 109 15.62 23.86 0.69
CA ALA A 109 16.31 23.94 1.99
C ALA A 109 16.06 22.72 2.91
N GLY A 110 14.85 22.14 2.88
CA GLY A 110 14.54 20.91 3.64
C GLY A 110 15.30 19.68 3.12
N GLU A 111 15.50 19.59 1.80
CA GLU A 111 16.30 18.52 1.19
C GLU A 111 17.78 18.71 1.50
N GLN A 112 18.28 19.96 1.54
CA GLN A 112 19.64 20.31 1.96
C GLN A 112 19.93 19.89 3.41
N ALA A 113 18.98 20.13 4.31
CA ALA A 113 19.09 19.73 5.72
C ALA A 113 19.18 18.21 5.88
N GLU A 114 18.35 17.46 5.15
CA GLU A 114 18.37 15.98 5.15
C GLU A 114 19.72 15.43 4.63
N VAL A 115 20.38 16.11 3.67
CA VAL A 115 21.73 15.73 3.20
C VAL A 115 22.75 15.85 4.32
N ARG A 116 22.69 16.93 5.10
CA ARG A 116 23.65 17.19 6.17
C ARG A 116 23.52 16.13 7.27
N VAL A 117 22.29 15.72 7.59
CA VAL A 117 22.02 14.62 8.53
C VAL A 117 22.52 13.29 7.98
N LEU A 118 22.18 12.94 6.73
CA LEU A 118 22.61 11.68 6.09
C LEU A 118 24.14 11.58 5.90
N ARG A 119 24.84 12.70 5.73
CA ARG A 119 26.31 12.76 5.64
C ARG A 119 27.00 12.81 7.00
N GLY A 120 26.26 12.77 8.11
CA GLY A 120 26.81 12.87 9.46
C GLY A 120 27.41 14.25 9.78
N VAL A 121 27.07 15.28 9.00
CA VAL A 121 27.57 16.66 9.14
C VAL A 121 26.87 17.38 10.30
N THR A 122 25.76 16.84 10.81
CA THR A 122 25.08 17.35 12.01
C THR A 122 25.08 16.26 13.08
N THR A 123 26.10 16.28 13.94
CA THR A 123 26.06 15.61 15.24
C THR A 123 25.38 16.56 16.23
N THR A 124 24.21 16.18 16.74
CA THR A 124 23.76 16.68 18.06
C THR A 124 24.72 16.21 19.13
#